data_AF-A0A8H5BRH3-F1
#
_entry.id   AF-A0A8H5BRH3-F1
#
_cell.length_a   1.000
_cell.length_b   1.000
_cell.length_c   1.000
_cell.angle_alpha   90.00
_cell.angle_beta   90.00
_cell.angle_gamma   90.00
#
_symmetry.space_group_name_H-M   'P 1'
#
loop_
_entity.id
_entity.type
_entity.pdbx_description
1 polymer ?
#
loop_
_entity_poly.entity_id
_entity_poly.type
_entity_poly.pdbx_seq_one_letter_code
_entity_poly.pdbx_strand_id
1 'polypeptide(L)'
;MATIAAVRSIFNKLPAVSSSPAPYEPLTQDSLSDYTPSADHSAQSANEREFEYKVEKKKGETIASLKVLAPAAYSKNIPTFCGAGPVKGSVHLNLTQPETITFVVLSVRGRFLPGHSDAMEQLILFDNTETMWSKDSAETATNPLFSQKKLSGTYSWPFSISIPEKIQFAGGNITRGAPETTEYILPQTYTERVLSASVQYEVILHIGRGKLKTDYE
;
A
#
# COMPACT_ATOMS: atom_id res chain seq x y z
N MET A 1 11.71 -16.82 4.79
CA MET A 1 11.00 -15.54 4.64
C MET A 1 9.52 -15.84 4.69
N ALA A 2 8.82 -15.34 5.70
CA ALA A 2 7.36 -15.42 5.77
C ALA A 2 6.85 -13.99 5.56
N THR A 3 6.63 -13.63 4.31
CA THR A 3 5.99 -12.37 3.93
C THR A 3 4.50 -12.51 4.17
N ILE A 4 3.90 -11.63 4.98
CA ILE A 4 2.44 -11.53 5.08
C ILE A 4 1.95 -10.88 3.78
N ALA A 5 1.74 -11.70 2.76
CA ALA A 5 1.17 -11.29 1.49
C ALA A 5 -0.36 -11.19 1.63
N ALA A 6 -0.91 -9.99 1.49
CA ALA A 6 -2.36 -9.80 1.44
C ALA A 6 -2.77 -8.82 0.35
N VAL A 7 -2.75 -9.26 -0.91
CA VAL A 7 -3.64 -8.72 -1.95
C VAL A 7 -4.10 -9.87 -2.85
N ARG A 8 -5.38 -10.24 -2.75
CA ARG A 8 -6.06 -11.13 -3.71
C ARG A 8 -7.32 -10.43 -4.22
N SER A 9 -7.36 -10.21 -5.54
CA SER A 9 -8.53 -9.72 -6.26
C SER A 9 -9.56 -10.85 -6.39
N ILE A 10 -10.82 -10.57 -6.03
CA ILE A 10 -11.97 -11.43 -6.30
C ILE A 10 -12.65 -10.88 -7.57
N PHE A 11 -12.62 -11.65 -8.65
CA PHE A 11 -13.42 -11.36 -9.85
C PHE A 11 -14.91 -11.60 -9.55
N ASN A 12 -15.72 -10.55 -9.65
CA ASN A 12 -17.16 -10.72 -9.85
C ASN A 12 -17.42 -10.98 -11.34
N LYS A 13 -18.11 -12.09 -11.58
CA LYS A 13 -18.60 -12.55 -12.88
C LYS A 13 -19.61 -11.51 -13.41
N LEU A 14 -19.29 -10.82 -14.51
CA LEU A 14 -20.26 -9.97 -15.21
C LEU A 14 -21.37 -10.87 -15.80
N PRO A 15 -22.66 -10.55 -15.63
CA PRO A 15 -23.72 -11.23 -16.37
C PRO A 15 -23.66 -10.81 -17.84
N ALA A 16 -23.94 -11.77 -18.73
CA ALA A 16 -24.01 -11.56 -20.17
C ALA A 16 -25.08 -10.51 -20.50
N VAL A 17 -24.68 -9.42 -21.18
CA VAL A 17 -25.61 -8.47 -21.79
C VAL A 17 -26.20 -9.11 -23.03
N SER A 18 -27.52 -9.34 -22.99
CA SER A 18 -28.34 -9.75 -24.13
C SER A 18 -28.48 -8.57 -25.09
N SER A 19 -28.10 -8.79 -26.34
CA SER A 19 -28.22 -7.83 -27.43
C SER A 19 -29.63 -7.81 -28.00
N SER A 20 -30.34 -6.69 -27.84
CA SER A 20 -31.46 -6.32 -28.72
C SER A 20 -31.38 -4.83 -29.02
N PRO A 21 -31.28 -4.40 -30.30
CA PRO A 21 -31.22 -2.99 -30.65
C PRO A 21 -32.64 -2.40 -30.74
N ALA A 22 -32.93 -1.40 -29.91
CA ALA A 22 -34.09 -0.53 -30.09
C ALA A 22 -33.84 0.48 -31.23
N PRO A 23 -34.87 0.86 -32.01
CA PRO A 23 -34.74 1.81 -33.12
C PRO A 23 -34.44 3.24 -32.63
N TYR A 24 -33.55 3.92 -33.35
CA TYR A 24 -33.12 5.29 -33.09
C TYR A 24 -34.21 6.30 -33.49
N GLU A 25 -34.67 7.13 -32.55
CA GLU A 25 -35.34 8.39 -32.84
C GLU A 25 -34.30 9.53 -32.96
N PRO A 26 -34.42 10.43 -33.95
CA PRO A 26 -33.51 11.57 -34.09
C PRO A 26 -33.83 12.66 -33.06
N LEU A 27 -32.86 12.99 -32.20
CA LEU A 27 -32.96 14.09 -31.23
C LEU A 27 -32.80 15.45 -31.93
N THR A 28 -33.75 16.34 -31.69
CA THR A 28 -33.71 17.74 -32.08
C THR A 28 -32.74 18.52 -31.20
N GLN A 29 -31.92 19.33 -31.86
CA GLN A 29 -30.78 20.05 -31.29
C GLN A 29 -31.23 21.44 -30.83
N ASP A 30 -31.91 21.55 -29.69
CA ASP A 30 -32.15 22.84 -29.01
C ASP A 30 -32.49 22.64 -27.52
N SER A 31 -31.44 22.54 -26.69
CA SER A 31 -31.45 22.94 -25.26
C SER A 31 -30.07 22.64 -24.64
N LEU A 32 -29.08 23.48 -24.96
CA LEU A 32 -27.80 23.52 -24.23
C LEU A 32 -27.73 24.86 -23.50
N SER A 33 -28.36 24.92 -22.33
CA SER A 33 -28.13 25.93 -21.29
C SER A 33 -28.49 25.28 -19.96
N ASP A 34 -27.63 25.43 -18.96
CA ASP A 34 -27.86 25.05 -17.55
C ASP A 34 -27.59 23.59 -17.13
N TYR A 35 -26.43 23.06 -17.53
CA TYR A 35 -25.74 22.06 -16.69
C TYR A 35 -24.48 22.69 -16.09
N THR A 36 -24.66 23.37 -14.95
CA THR A 36 -23.58 23.57 -13.98
C THR A 36 -23.51 22.28 -13.16
N PRO A 37 -22.44 21.46 -13.25
CA PRO A 37 -22.26 20.39 -12.29
C PRO A 37 -21.86 21.01 -10.95
N SER A 38 -22.85 21.29 -10.10
CA SER A 38 -22.64 21.35 -8.65
C SER A 38 -22.26 19.94 -8.18
N ALA A 39 -20.99 19.59 -8.29
CA ALA A 39 -20.44 18.39 -7.67
C ALA A 39 -19.76 18.81 -6.37
N ASP A 40 -20.58 18.94 -5.32
CA ASP A 40 -20.17 18.77 -3.94
C ASP A 40 -19.42 17.44 -3.80
N HIS A 41 -18.10 17.44 -3.96
CA HIS A 41 -17.23 16.31 -3.64
C HIS A 41 -16.83 16.27 -2.16
N SER A 42 -17.42 17.14 -1.33
CA SER A 42 -17.11 17.27 0.09
C SER A 42 -18.28 16.80 0.97
N ALA A 43 -18.58 15.49 1.01
CA ALA A 43 -19.32 14.86 2.13
C ALA A 43 -19.55 13.34 2.01
N GLN A 44 -18.80 12.59 1.19
CA GLN A 44 -18.71 11.15 1.42
C GLN A 44 -17.45 10.87 2.22
N SER A 45 -17.57 10.90 3.55
CA SER A 45 -16.81 9.95 4.35
C SER A 45 -17.31 8.57 3.93
N ALA A 46 -16.78 8.07 2.81
CA ALA A 46 -16.94 6.69 2.41
C ALA A 46 -16.62 5.86 3.67
N ASN A 47 -17.55 5.02 4.12
CA ASN A 47 -17.38 4.23 5.35
C ASN A 47 -16.03 3.50 5.30
N GLU A 48 -14.99 4.06 5.92
CA GLU A 48 -13.68 3.44 6.00
C GLU A 48 -13.78 2.30 7.01
N ARG A 49 -13.12 1.19 6.70
CA ARG A 49 -12.95 0.05 7.59
C ARG A 49 -11.47 -0.08 7.93
N GLU A 50 -11.22 -0.44 9.19
CA GLU A 50 -9.91 -0.83 9.66
C GLU A 50 -9.65 -2.32 9.39
N PHE A 51 -8.49 -2.60 8.80
CA PHE A 51 -7.95 -3.95 8.58
C PHE A 51 -6.72 -4.11 9.47
N GLU A 52 -6.77 -5.04 10.41
CA GLU A 52 -5.70 -5.27 11.39
C GLU A 52 -4.87 -6.50 11.05
N TYR A 53 -3.56 -6.32 11.03
CA TYR A 53 -2.54 -7.35 10.84
C TYR A 53 -1.66 -7.41 12.08
N LYS A 54 -1.48 -8.60 12.66
CA LYS A 54 -0.79 -8.78 13.94
C LYS A 54 0.51 -9.53 13.75
N VAL A 55 1.54 -9.08 14.46
CA VAL A 55 2.80 -9.78 14.64
C VAL A 55 2.79 -10.39 16.04
N GLU A 56 2.96 -11.71 16.11
CA GLU A 56 2.93 -12.46 17.36
C GLU A 56 4.28 -13.13 17.68
N LYS A 57 4.62 -13.20 18.96
CA LYS A 57 5.72 -14.04 19.46
C LYS A 57 5.30 -15.52 19.44
N LYS A 58 6.28 -16.42 19.61
CA LYS A 58 6.07 -17.90 19.71
C LYS A 58 5.06 -18.36 20.78
N LYS A 59 4.59 -17.47 21.66
CA LYS A 59 3.59 -17.75 22.71
C LYS A 59 2.20 -17.13 22.43
N GLY A 60 1.95 -16.64 21.21
CA GLY A 60 0.69 -15.96 20.84
C GLY A 60 0.54 -14.54 21.40
N GLU A 61 1.60 -14.00 22.00
CA GLU A 61 1.61 -12.61 22.47
C GLU A 61 1.78 -11.68 21.25
N THR A 62 0.75 -10.89 20.95
CA THR A 62 0.83 -9.82 19.94
C THR A 62 1.75 -8.71 20.41
N ILE A 63 2.82 -8.48 19.65
CA ILE A 63 3.81 -7.45 19.96
C ILE A 63 3.65 -6.20 19.12
N ALA A 64 3.08 -6.34 17.93
CA ALA A 64 2.81 -5.22 17.05
C ALA A 64 1.54 -5.51 16.25
N SER A 65 0.84 -4.45 15.88
CA SER A 65 -0.20 -4.53 14.88
C SER A 65 -0.12 -3.36 13.89
N LEU A 66 -0.36 -3.69 12.63
CA LEU A 66 -0.55 -2.74 11.54
C LEU A 66 -2.05 -2.65 11.26
N LYS A 67 -2.60 -1.45 11.38
CA LYS A 67 -3.98 -1.14 11.04
C LYS A 67 -3.99 -0.30 9.79
N VAL A 68 -4.74 -0.73 8.78
CA VAL A 68 -4.88 -0.04 7.49
C VAL A 68 -6.33 0.38 7.33
N LEU A 69 -6.57 1.65 7.03
CA LEU A 69 -7.88 2.19 6.70
C LEU A 69 -8.11 2.07 5.19
N ALA A 70 -9.20 1.44 4.79
CA ALA A 70 -9.61 1.39 3.38
C ALA A 70 -11.14 1.45 3.26
N PRO A 71 -11.69 1.90 2.11
CA PRO A 71 -13.12 1.96 1.90
C PRO A 71 -13.79 0.59 2.04
N ALA A 72 -14.75 0.47 2.95
CA ALA A 72 -15.45 -0.79 3.24
C ALA A 72 -16.30 -1.29 2.06
N ALA A 73 -16.62 -0.41 1.11
CA ALA A 73 -17.42 -0.71 -0.07
C ALA A 73 -16.72 -1.69 -1.03
N TYR A 74 -15.38 -1.72 -1.05
CA TYR A 74 -14.63 -2.48 -2.05
C TYR A 74 -14.33 -3.91 -1.62
N SER A 75 -14.11 -4.15 -0.33
CA SER A 75 -13.77 -5.48 0.18
C SER A 75 -14.05 -5.60 1.66
N LYS A 76 -14.43 -6.80 2.09
CA LYS A 76 -14.68 -7.12 3.50
C LYS A 76 -13.43 -7.59 4.23
N ASN A 77 -12.47 -8.19 3.53
CA ASN A 77 -11.40 -8.98 4.13
C ASN A 77 -10.00 -8.48 3.78
N ILE A 78 -9.86 -7.62 2.78
CA ILE A 78 -8.56 -7.14 2.28
C ILE A 78 -8.68 -5.63 2.01
N PRO A 79 -7.74 -4.79 2.49
CA PRO A 79 -7.68 -3.38 2.13
C PRO A 79 -7.68 -3.24 0.61
N THR A 80 -8.64 -2.50 0.07
CA THR A 80 -8.76 -2.29 -1.37
C THR A 80 -8.87 -0.80 -1.61
N PHE A 81 -8.03 -0.28 -2.49
CA PHE A 81 -7.95 1.13 -2.83
C PHE A 81 -8.29 1.31 -4.31
N CYS A 82 -8.98 2.40 -4.64
CA CYS A 82 -9.23 2.83 -6.00
C CYS A 82 -8.82 4.29 -6.12
N GLY A 83 -7.98 4.62 -7.12
CA GLY A 83 -7.47 5.97 -7.34
C GLY A 83 -6.21 6.31 -6.53
N ALA A 84 -5.83 7.59 -6.56
CA ALA A 84 -4.56 8.12 -6.02
C ALA A 84 -4.64 8.57 -4.54
N GLY A 85 -5.56 8.01 -3.76
CA GLY A 85 -5.68 8.33 -2.33
C GLY A 85 -4.48 7.78 -1.52
N PRO A 86 -4.06 8.45 -0.43
CA PRO A 86 -3.01 7.93 0.42
C PRO A 86 -3.48 6.70 1.20
N VAL A 87 -2.54 5.79 1.48
CA VAL A 87 -2.74 4.68 2.41
C VAL A 87 -2.62 5.23 3.83
N LYS A 88 -3.70 5.15 4.60
CA LYS A 88 -3.76 5.65 5.97
C LYS A 88 -3.89 4.52 6.98
N GLY A 89 -3.45 4.77 8.21
CA GLY A 89 -3.62 3.81 9.29
C GLY A 89 -2.77 4.12 10.51
N SER A 90 -2.51 3.08 11.29
CA SER A 90 -1.64 3.16 12.46
C SER A 90 -0.79 1.92 12.66
N VAL A 91 0.43 2.13 13.16
CA VAL A 91 1.30 1.09 13.68
C VAL A 91 1.22 1.13 15.19
N HIS A 92 0.95 -0.02 15.80
CA HIS A 92 0.96 -0.20 17.25
C HIS A 92 2.08 -1.16 17.63
N LEU A 93 2.83 -0.81 18.68
CA LEU A 93 3.86 -1.66 19.26
C LEU A 93 3.60 -1.78 20.76
N ASN A 94 3.47 -3.01 21.24
CA ASN A 94 3.22 -3.32 22.65
C ASN A 94 4.30 -4.25 23.19
N LEU A 95 5.14 -3.72 24.09
CA LEU A 95 6.26 -4.40 24.69
C LEU A 95 6.03 -4.58 26.18
N THR A 96 5.54 -5.75 26.58
CA THR A 96 5.36 -6.13 27.99
C THR A 96 6.68 -6.19 28.76
N GLN A 97 7.80 -6.41 28.05
CA GLN A 97 9.15 -6.46 28.60
C GLN A 97 10.09 -5.59 27.75
N PRO A 98 11.13 -4.99 28.36
CA PRO A 98 12.12 -4.21 27.61
C PRO A 98 12.80 -5.00 26.49
N GLU A 99 12.64 -4.53 25.26
CA GLU A 99 13.11 -5.18 24.05
C GLU A 99 14.06 -4.28 23.24
N THR A 100 15.10 -4.87 22.65
CA THR A 100 16.02 -4.15 21.77
C THR A 100 15.39 -4.02 20.39
N ILE A 101 14.83 -2.86 20.10
CA ILE A 101 14.38 -2.44 18.78
C ILE A 101 15.39 -1.41 18.26
N THR A 102 15.77 -1.51 16.99
CA THR A 102 16.68 -0.57 16.32
C THR A 102 15.92 0.42 15.45
N PHE A 103 14.86 -0.03 14.79
CA PHE A 103 13.97 0.82 14.00
C PHE A 103 12.58 0.21 13.88
N VAL A 104 11.61 1.06 13.56
CA VAL A 104 10.27 0.71 13.11
C VAL A 104 10.05 1.46 11.81
N VAL A 105 9.88 0.74 10.72
CA VAL A 105 9.77 1.29 9.37
C VAL A 105 8.51 0.73 8.71
N LEU A 106 7.79 1.60 7.99
CA LEU A 106 6.63 1.23 7.21
C LEU A 106 6.92 1.53 5.74
N SER A 107 6.67 0.57 4.86
CA SER A 107 6.85 0.74 3.42
C SER A 107 5.57 0.43 2.67
N VAL A 108 5.20 1.25 1.69
CA VAL A 108 4.20 0.93 0.67
C VAL A 108 4.93 0.65 -0.64
N ARG A 109 4.78 -0.57 -1.15
CA ARG A 109 5.59 -1.08 -2.26
C ARG A 109 4.72 -1.67 -3.36
N GLY A 110 5.01 -1.31 -4.60
CA GLY A 110 4.45 -1.93 -5.81
C GLY A 110 5.49 -2.79 -6.49
N ARG A 111 5.11 -4.00 -6.88
CA ARG A 111 6.01 -4.97 -7.52
C ARG A 111 5.36 -5.57 -8.76
N PHE A 112 6.15 -5.69 -9.82
CA PHE A 112 5.83 -6.54 -10.94
C PHE A 112 6.60 -7.86 -10.79
N LEU A 113 5.83 -8.95 -10.78
CA LEU A 113 6.32 -10.31 -10.67
C LEU A 113 6.17 -10.96 -12.05
N PRO A 114 7.26 -11.09 -12.84
CA PRO A 114 7.26 -11.95 -14.00
C PRO A 114 7.18 -13.40 -13.53
N GLY A 115 6.58 -14.26 -14.32
CA GLY A 115 6.35 -15.65 -13.95
C GLY A 115 7.01 -16.60 -14.92
N HIS A 116 7.41 -17.72 -14.33
CA HIS A 116 8.38 -18.66 -14.88
C HIS A 116 9.75 -18.03 -15.20
N SER A 117 10.45 -17.55 -14.17
CA SER A 117 11.80 -18.05 -13.88
C SER A 117 12.19 -17.75 -12.42
N ASP A 118 12.87 -18.69 -11.77
CA ASP A 118 13.51 -18.50 -10.45
C ASP A 118 14.65 -17.47 -10.48
N ALA A 119 14.92 -16.85 -11.64
CA ALA A 119 16.06 -15.99 -11.92
C ALA A 119 15.70 -14.58 -12.39
N MET A 120 14.42 -14.24 -12.59
CA MET A 120 14.01 -12.88 -12.92
C MET A 120 13.83 -12.07 -11.65
N GLU A 121 14.63 -11.03 -11.50
CA GLU A 121 14.50 -10.04 -10.43
C GLU A 121 13.09 -9.42 -10.49
N GLN A 122 12.44 -9.34 -9.33
CA GLN A 122 11.16 -8.65 -9.21
C GLN A 122 11.39 -7.18 -9.49
N LEU A 123 10.60 -6.60 -10.39
CA LEU A 123 10.72 -5.17 -10.67
C LEU A 123 9.94 -4.39 -9.61
N ILE A 124 10.65 -3.59 -8.82
CA ILE A 124 10.04 -2.62 -7.92
C ILE A 124 9.53 -1.45 -8.76
N LEU A 125 8.20 -1.29 -8.80
CA LEU A 125 7.54 -0.21 -9.53
C LEU A 125 7.64 1.10 -8.73
N PHE A 126 7.45 1.01 -7.42
CA PHE A 126 7.71 2.08 -6.47
C PHE A 126 7.91 1.48 -5.08
N ASP A 127 8.63 2.20 -4.23
CA ASP A 127 8.80 1.88 -2.82
C ASP A 127 8.85 3.20 -2.04
N ASN A 128 7.79 3.49 -1.29
CA ASN A 128 7.75 4.64 -0.40
C ASN A 128 7.90 4.15 1.04
N THR A 129 8.98 4.55 1.70
CA THR A 129 9.37 4.08 3.02
C THR A 129 9.41 5.22 4.02
N GLU A 130 8.66 5.10 5.11
CA GLU A 130 8.63 6.06 6.21
C GLU A 130 9.18 5.42 7.50
N THR A 131 10.08 6.12 8.17
CA THR A 131 10.63 5.70 9.47
C THR A 131 9.72 6.20 10.58
N MET A 132 9.00 5.28 11.24
CA MET A 132 8.13 5.61 12.37
C MET A 132 8.93 5.86 13.65
N TRP A 133 10.03 5.12 13.82
CA TRP A 133 10.95 5.28 14.93
C TRP A 133 12.33 4.74 14.57
N SER A 134 13.39 5.38 15.07
CA SER A 134 14.74 4.86 14.97
C SER A 134 15.52 5.20 16.24
N LYS A 135 16.32 4.24 16.70
CA LYS A 135 17.21 4.39 17.84
C LYS A 135 18.24 5.51 17.66
N ASP A 136 18.59 5.81 16.41
CA ASP A 136 19.62 6.80 16.08
C ASP A 136 19.03 8.19 15.75
N SER A 137 17.71 8.36 15.88
CA SER A 137 17.05 9.66 15.63
C SER A 137 17.41 10.68 16.72
N ALA A 138 17.70 11.93 16.33
CA ALA A 138 18.04 13.04 17.24
C ALA A 138 16.98 13.28 18.34
N GLU A 139 15.72 12.95 18.08
CA GLU A 139 14.62 13.02 19.05
C GLU A 139 14.77 12.04 20.23
N THR A 140 15.40 10.89 20.00
CA THR A 140 15.66 9.90 21.06
C THR A 140 16.85 10.27 21.95
N ALA A 141 17.73 11.15 21.47
CA ALA A 141 18.90 11.63 22.21
C ALA A 141 18.56 12.71 23.26
N THR A 142 17.47 13.47 23.04
CA THR A 142 17.06 14.58 23.92
C THR A 142 15.97 14.19 24.91
N ASN A 143 15.23 13.10 24.62
CA ASN A 143 14.14 12.65 25.46
C ASN A 143 14.60 11.47 26.36
N PRO A 144 14.72 11.64 27.70
CA PRO A 144 15.27 10.64 28.60
C PRO A 144 14.46 9.33 28.66
N LEU A 145 13.19 9.34 28.21
CA LEU A 145 12.40 8.12 28.03
C LEU A 145 12.98 7.20 26.93
N PHE A 146 13.60 7.78 25.90
CA PHE A 146 14.11 7.07 24.72
C PHE A 146 15.63 6.90 24.72
N SER A 147 16.35 7.50 25.67
CA SER A 147 17.78 7.26 25.89
C SER A 147 18.08 5.84 26.41
N GLN A 148 17.05 5.03 26.68
CA GLN A 148 17.22 3.63 27.04
C GLN A 148 17.66 2.80 25.83
N LYS A 149 18.62 1.89 26.05
CA LYS A 149 19.09 0.93 25.03
C LYS A 149 18.00 -0.04 24.52
N LYS A 150 16.80 -0.01 25.11
CA LYS A 150 15.66 -0.91 24.88
C LYS A 150 14.36 -0.11 24.96
N LEU A 151 13.38 -0.47 24.14
CA LEU A 151 12.02 0.05 24.22
C LEU A 151 11.17 -0.81 25.17
N SER A 152 10.24 -0.18 25.87
CA SER A 152 9.25 -0.87 26.72
C SER A 152 7.93 -0.09 26.74
N GLY A 153 6.81 -0.76 27.05
CA GLY A 153 5.49 -0.13 27.06
C GLY A 153 4.80 -0.13 25.70
N THR A 154 3.87 0.81 25.52
CA THR A 154 3.00 0.86 24.35
C THR A 154 3.27 2.11 23.52
N TYR A 155 3.40 1.93 22.20
CA TYR A 155 3.63 2.98 21.22
C TYR A 155 2.58 2.91 20.12
N SER A 156 2.24 4.06 19.56
CA SER A 156 1.32 4.17 18.44
C SER A 156 1.75 5.30 17.51
N TRP A 157 1.90 4.99 16.23
CA TRP A 157 2.26 5.93 15.18
C TRP A 157 1.18 5.94 14.10
N PRO A 158 0.45 7.05 13.90
CA PRO A 158 -0.39 7.19 12.72
C PRO A 158 0.49 7.37 11.48
N PHE A 159 0.03 6.89 10.34
CA PHE A 159 0.72 7.08 9.06
C PHE A 159 -0.25 7.49 7.95
N SER A 160 0.29 8.14 6.92
CA SER A 160 -0.44 8.50 5.70
C SER A 160 0.52 8.57 4.52
N ILE A 161 0.73 7.42 3.87
CA ILE A 161 1.70 7.28 2.77
C ILE A 161 1.02 7.50 1.44
N SER A 162 1.47 8.49 0.67
CA SER A 162 0.93 8.76 -0.67
C SER A 162 1.50 7.76 -1.69
N ILE A 163 0.62 7.19 -2.50
CA ILE A 163 0.99 6.38 -3.67
C ILE A 163 1.08 7.34 -4.86
N PRO A 164 2.21 7.38 -5.58
CA PRO A 164 2.32 8.23 -6.76
C PRO A 164 1.32 7.77 -7.84
N GLU A 165 0.83 8.69 -8.68
CA GLU A 165 0.02 8.28 -9.84
C GLU A 165 0.91 7.81 -10.99
N LYS A 166 2.10 8.41 -11.09
CA LYS A 166 3.08 8.17 -12.15
C LYS A 166 4.44 7.82 -11.56
N ILE A 167 5.13 6.92 -12.24
CA ILE A 167 6.49 6.49 -11.93
C ILE A 167 7.39 6.73 -13.12
N GLN A 168 8.63 7.05 -12.84
CA GLN A 168 9.65 7.34 -13.84
C GLN A 168 10.58 6.15 -13.96
N PHE A 169 10.69 5.58 -15.16
CA PHE A 169 11.71 4.58 -15.47
C PHE A 169 12.74 5.19 -16.42
N ALA A 170 14.01 4.91 -16.14
CA ALA A 170 15.08 5.14 -17.11
C ALA A 170 14.97 4.05 -18.18
N GLY A 171 14.36 4.38 -19.32
CA GLY A 171 14.15 3.48 -20.46
C GLY A 171 15.22 3.70 -21.53
N GLY A 172 15.80 2.63 -22.04
CA GLY A 172 16.96 2.67 -22.93
C GLY A 172 16.69 3.21 -24.33
N ASN A 173 17.33 4.34 -24.65
CA ASN A 173 18.12 4.53 -25.86
C ASN A 173 19.23 5.55 -25.55
N ILE A 174 20.48 5.08 -25.43
CA ILE A 174 21.67 5.96 -25.34
C ILE A 174 22.04 6.40 -26.75
N THR A 175 21.13 7.09 -27.45
CA THR A 175 21.40 7.69 -28.75
C THR A 175 21.25 9.19 -28.60
N ARG A 176 22.34 9.83 -28.15
CA ARG A 176 22.53 11.26 -27.80
C ARG A 176 22.45 11.59 -26.31
N GLY A 177 23.47 11.17 -25.55
CA GLY A 177 24.03 11.96 -24.45
C GLY A 177 23.21 12.18 -23.17
N ALA A 178 21.92 11.83 -23.10
CA ALA A 178 21.11 11.89 -21.88
C ALA A 178 20.16 10.68 -21.79
N PRO A 179 20.00 10.07 -20.60
CA PRO A 179 18.99 9.04 -20.39
C PRO A 179 17.59 9.64 -20.52
N GLU A 180 16.81 9.14 -21.49
CA GLU A 180 15.40 9.50 -21.62
C GLU A 180 14.63 8.88 -20.45
N THR A 181 14.06 9.74 -19.60
CA THR A 181 13.21 9.31 -18.49
C THR A 181 11.77 9.30 -19.00
N THR A 182 11.15 8.12 -19.02
CA THR A 182 9.76 7.97 -19.46
C THR A 182 8.87 7.84 -18.24
N GLU A 183 7.80 8.62 -18.20
CA GLU A 183 6.75 8.52 -17.18
C GLU A 183 5.71 7.47 -17.57
N TYR A 184 5.33 6.65 -16.60
CA TYR A 184 4.31 5.62 -16.72
C TYR A 184 3.29 5.76 -15.59
N ILE A 185 2.02 5.49 -15.87
CA ILE A 185 0.99 5.40 -14.83
C ILE A 185 1.20 4.12 -14.03
N LEU A 186 1.05 4.19 -12.71
CA LEU A 186 1.11 3.00 -11.86
C LEU A 186 -0.01 2.02 -12.25
N PRO A 187 0.32 0.78 -12.65
CA PRO A 187 -0.67 -0.16 -13.15
C PRO A 187 -1.55 -0.64 -12.00
N GLN A 188 -2.83 -0.86 -12.25
CA GLN A 188 -3.69 -1.52 -11.27
C GLN A 188 -3.17 -2.92 -10.89
N THR A 189 -3.55 -3.42 -9.71
CA THR A 189 -3.29 -4.81 -9.32
C THR A 189 -3.79 -5.76 -10.42
N TYR A 190 -2.91 -6.66 -10.85
CA TYR A 190 -3.16 -7.57 -11.95
C TYR A 190 -2.65 -8.97 -11.61
N THR A 191 -3.38 -10.01 -11.98
CA THR A 191 -2.91 -11.39 -11.86
C THR A 191 -3.50 -12.20 -12.99
N GLU A 192 -2.66 -12.67 -13.91
CA GLU A 192 -3.10 -13.50 -15.01
C GLU A 192 -2.41 -14.87 -14.99
N ARG A 193 -3.23 -15.92 -15.05
CA ARG A 193 -2.75 -17.30 -15.02
C ARG A 193 -2.04 -17.71 -16.31
N VAL A 194 -2.41 -17.11 -17.44
CA VAL A 194 -1.89 -17.48 -18.76
C VAL A 194 -0.53 -16.83 -19.02
N LEU A 195 -0.39 -15.52 -18.76
CA LEU A 195 0.86 -14.80 -18.97
C LEU A 195 1.89 -14.99 -17.84
N SER A 196 1.55 -15.78 -16.82
CA SER A 196 2.37 -15.95 -15.61
C SER A 196 2.94 -14.61 -15.19
N ALA A 197 2.13 -13.60 -14.92
CA ALA A 197 2.64 -12.30 -14.48
C ALA A 197 1.63 -11.65 -13.53
N SER A 198 2.13 -10.91 -12.55
CA SER A 198 1.27 -10.18 -11.63
C SER A 198 1.86 -8.84 -11.20
N VAL A 199 0.98 -7.89 -10.96
CA VAL A 199 1.30 -6.63 -10.28
C VAL A 199 0.69 -6.71 -8.89
N GLN A 200 1.51 -6.52 -7.87
CA GLN A 200 1.10 -6.60 -6.46
C GLN A 200 1.52 -5.34 -5.70
N TYR A 201 0.70 -4.96 -4.74
CA TYR A 201 0.92 -3.81 -3.86
C TYR A 201 0.90 -4.30 -2.42
N GLU A 202 1.81 -3.80 -1.59
CA GLU A 202 1.96 -4.26 -0.22
C GLU A 202 2.23 -3.11 0.72
N VAL A 203 1.70 -3.23 1.94
CA VAL A 203 2.08 -2.41 3.09
C VAL A 203 2.91 -3.30 4.00
N ILE A 204 4.17 -2.93 4.21
CA ILE A 204 5.16 -3.74 4.89
C ILE A 204 5.55 -3.02 6.17
N LEU A 205 5.29 -3.65 7.32
CA LEU A 205 5.80 -3.19 8.61
C LEU A 205 7.08 -3.97 8.92
N HIS A 206 8.20 -3.26 9.06
CA HIS A 206 9.49 -3.86 9.39
C HIS A 206 9.99 -3.30 10.72
N ILE A 207 10.20 -4.20 11.69
CA ILE A 207 10.69 -3.84 13.02
C ILE A 207 12.05 -4.49 13.21
N GLY A 208 13.08 -3.67 13.06
CA GLY A 208 14.47 -4.06 13.24
C GLY A 208 14.79 -4.37 14.70
N ARG A 209 15.50 -5.48 14.92
CA ARG A 209 16.01 -5.87 16.24
C ARG A 209 17.54 -5.90 16.21
N GLY A 210 18.14 -5.93 17.39
CA GLY A 210 19.61 -5.96 17.51
C GLY A 210 20.25 -7.16 16.76
N LYS A 211 21.53 -7.03 16.39
CA LYS A 211 22.33 -7.89 15.47
C LYS A 211 22.30 -9.43 15.64
N LEU A 212 21.65 -9.96 16.67
CA LEU A 212 21.56 -11.40 16.96
C LEU A 212 20.09 -11.90 17.04
N LYS A 213 19.12 -11.06 16.71
CA LYS A 213 17.68 -11.39 16.77
C LYS A 213 17.08 -11.22 15.38
N THR A 214 16.22 -12.18 15.00
CA THR A 214 15.40 -12.06 13.78
C THR A 214 14.41 -10.93 13.96
N ASP A 215 14.34 -10.04 12.98
CA ASP A 215 13.38 -8.94 12.92
C ASP A 215 11.94 -9.42 12.94
N TYR A 216 11.04 -8.48 13.22
CA TYR A 216 9.62 -8.73 13.05
C TYR A 216 9.14 -8.16 11.70
N GLU A 217 8.38 -8.97 10.98
CA GLU A 217 7.77 -8.69 9.67
C GLU A 217 6.35 -9.28 9.64
#